data_AF-A0A256Z7M7-F1
#
_entry.id   AF-A0A256Z7M7-F1
#
_cell.length_a   1.000
_cell.length_b   1.000
_cell.length_c   1.000
_cell.angle_alpha   90.00
_cell.angle_beta   90.00
_cell.angle_gamma   90.00
#
_symmetry.space_group_name_H-M   'P 1'
#
loop_
_entity.id
_entity.type
_entity.pdbx_description
1 polymer ?
#
loop_
_entity_poly.entity_id
_entity_poly.type
_entity_poly.pdbx_seq_one_letter_code
_entity_poly.pdbx_strand_id
1 'polypeptide(L)'
;MGGMVLAIDLNALIISIIVNIIILSPVLWLSGRAFVGKEKAKFTDAVATIAVGTVVGSVFSVVLFIVIIAALGLLGLSIISLIW
;
A
#
# COMPACT_ATOMS: atom_id res chain seq x y z
N MET A 1 1.85 -15.62 33.29
CA MET A 1 2.01 -14.60 32.23
C MET A 1 1.82 -15.29 30.89
N GLY A 2 0.63 -15.17 30.30
CA GLY A 2 0.38 -15.67 28.95
C GLY A 2 1.00 -14.70 27.95
N GLY A 3 2.06 -15.13 27.25
CA GLY A 3 2.64 -14.34 26.18
C GLY A 3 1.60 -14.14 25.07
N MET A 4 1.39 -12.91 24.63
CA MET A 4 0.69 -12.63 23.39
C MET A 4 1.50 -13.24 22.24
N VAL A 5 1.12 -14.44 21.83
CA VAL A 5 1.50 -14.95 20.51
C VAL A 5 0.71 -14.11 19.52
N LEU A 6 1.39 -13.27 18.73
CA LEU A 6 0.82 -12.68 17.52
C LEU A 6 0.64 -13.81 16.51
N ALA A 7 -0.39 -14.64 16.70
CA ALA A 7 -0.77 -15.62 15.71
C ALA A 7 -1.24 -14.84 14.48
N ILE A 8 -0.44 -14.88 13.41
CA ILE A 8 -0.88 -14.39 12.11
C ILE A 8 -2.04 -15.28 11.70
N ASP A 9 -3.25 -14.74 11.76
CA ASP A 9 -4.43 -15.42 11.24
C ASP A 9 -4.36 -15.37 9.71
N LEU A 10 -3.89 -16.46 9.12
CA LEU A 10 -3.76 -16.58 7.66
C LEU A 10 -5.12 -16.42 6.96
N ASN A 11 -6.21 -16.79 7.62
CA ASN A 11 -7.56 -16.62 7.08
C ASN A 11 -7.92 -15.12 7.03
N ALA A 12 -7.68 -14.37 8.11
CA ALA A 12 -7.88 -12.92 8.13
C ALA A 12 -7.01 -12.18 7.09
N LEU A 13 -5.75 -12.61 6.92
CA LEU A 13 -4.85 -12.06 5.91
C LEU A 13 -5.37 -12.29 4.48
N ILE A 14 -5.77 -13.50 4.15
CA ILE A 14 -6.32 -13.86 2.83
C ILE A 14 -7.61 -13.08 2.55
N ILE A 15 -8.51 -12.97 3.53
CA ILE A 15 -9.74 -12.17 3.41
C ILE A 15 -9.39 -10.71 3.10
N SER A 16 -8.44 -10.13 3.83
CA SER A 16 -8.01 -8.73 3.62
C SER A 16 -7.45 -8.50 2.21
N ILE A 17 -6.63 -9.43 1.69
CA ILE A 17 -6.08 -9.34 0.33
C ILE A 17 -7.21 -9.42 -0.71
N ILE A 18 -8.13 -10.37 -0.57
CA ILE A 18 -9.26 -10.54 -1.50
C ILE A 18 -10.16 -9.31 -1.50
N VAL A 19 -10.51 -8.78 -0.33
CA VAL A 19 -11.34 -7.57 -0.20
C VAL A 19 -10.66 -6.36 -0.87
N ASN A 20 -9.35 -6.18 -0.67
CA ASN A 20 -8.60 -5.11 -1.34
C ASN A 20 -8.62 -5.25 -2.86
N ILE A 21 -8.44 -6.47 -3.40
CA ILE A 21 -8.54 -6.72 -4.84
C ILE A 21 -9.94 -6.37 -5.34
N ILE A 22 -10.99 -6.86 -4.69
CA ILE A 22 -12.38 -6.63 -5.13
C ILE A 22 -12.73 -5.13 -5.12
N ILE A 23 -12.25 -4.37 -4.14
CA ILE A 23 -12.56 -2.93 -4.02
C ILE A 23 -11.69 -2.10 -4.97
N LEU A 24 -10.38 -2.34 -5.01
CA LEU A 24 -9.44 -1.48 -5.74
C LEU A 24 -9.39 -1.81 -7.23
N SER A 25 -9.58 -3.06 -7.64
CA SER A 25 -9.49 -3.44 -9.06
C SER A 25 -10.53 -2.75 -9.94
N PRO A 26 -11.82 -2.62 -9.57
CA PRO A 26 -12.79 -1.84 -10.34
C PRO A 26 -12.42 -0.35 -10.42
N VAL A 27 -11.93 0.23 -9.32
CA VAL A 27 -11.51 1.64 -9.27
C VAL A 27 -10.35 1.87 -10.23
N LEU A 28 -9.33 1.01 -10.19
CA LEU A 28 -8.17 1.11 -11.06
C LEU A 28 -8.53 0.84 -12.53
N TRP A 29 -9.41 -0.14 -12.79
CA TRP A 29 -9.88 -0.46 -14.13
C TRP A 29 -10.71 0.66 -14.75
N LEU A 30 -11.61 1.27 -13.99
CA LEU A 30 -12.39 2.43 -14.43
C LEU A 30 -11.49 3.63 -14.71
N SER A 31 -10.52 3.88 -13.84
CA SER A 31 -9.49 4.90 -14.06
C SER A 31 -8.74 4.64 -15.37
N GLY A 32 -8.20 3.44 -15.57
CA GLY A 32 -7.52 3.06 -16.81
C GLY A 32 -8.41 3.23 -18.04
N ARG A 33 -9.68 2.82 -17.97
CA ARG A 33 -10.64 3.03 -19.06
C ARG A 33 -10.91 4.49 -19.37
N ALA A 34 -10.87 5.37 -18.37
CA ALA A 34 -11.05 6.80 -18.58
C ALA A 34 -9.85 7.43 -19.33
N PHE A 35 -8.63 6.95 -19.09
CA PHE A 35 -7.42 7.51 -19.71
C PHE A 35 -7.05 6.89 -21.06
N VAL A 36 -7.04 5.55 -21.16
CA VAL A 36 -6.56 4.84 -22.37
C VAL A 36 -7.67 4.17 -23.18
N GLY A 37 -8.92 4.26 -22.71
CA GLY A 37 -10.09 3.72 -23.40
C GLY A 37 -10.33 2.22 -23.19
N LYS A 38 -11.50 1.76 -23.64
CA LYS A 38 -11.99 0.38 -23.44
C LYS A 38 -11.14 -0.69 -24.14
N GLU A 39 -10.48 -0.33 -25.25
CA GLU A 39 -9.71 -1.25 -26.09
C GLU A 39 -8.39 -1.67 -25.44
N LYS A 40 -7.81 -0.79 -24.61
CA LYS A 40 -6.51 -1.01 -23.96
C LYS A 40 -6.66 -1.45 -22.50
N ALA A 41 -7.62 -0.88 -21.76
CA ALA A 41 -7.80 -1.18 -20.33
C ALA A 41 -8.60 -2.47 -20.09
N LYS A 42 -7.88 -3.58 -19.86
CA LYS A 42 -8.43 -4.88 -19.50
C LYS A 42 -8.60 -5.00 -17.97
N PHE A 43 -9.70 -5.60 -17.53
CA PHE A 43 -9.96 -5.79 -16.08
C PHE A 43 -8.93 -6.72 -15.43
N THR A 44 -8.53 -7.79 -16.13
CA THR A 44 -7.51 -8.72 -15.67
C THR A 44 -6.18 -8.04 -15.36
N ASP A 45 -5.81 -7.01 -16.14
CA ASP A 45 -4.58 -6.25 -15.95
C ASP A 45 -4.63 -5.39 -14.68
N ALA A 46 -5.80 -4.79 -14.40
CA ALA A 46 -6.04 -4.07 -13.15
C ALA A 46 -6.00 -5.01 -11.93
N VAL A 47 -6.58 -6.21 -12.03
CA VAL A 47 -6.53 -7.22 -10.95
C VAL A 47 -5.09 -7.67 -10.69
N ALA A 48 -4.33 -7.98 -11.75
CA ALA A 48 -2.92 -8.37 -11.63
C ALA A 48 -2.08 -7.25 -11.00
N THR A 49 -2.29 -6.01 -11.43
CA THR A 49 -1.61 -4.82 -10.88
C THR A 49 -1.90 -4.65 -9.38
N ILE A 50 -3.17 -4.76 -8.96
CA ILE A 50 -3.51 -4.65 -7.53
C ILE A 50 -2.93 -5.82 -6.73
N ALA A 51 -2.95 -7.04 -7.26
CA ALA A 51 -2.39 -8.21 -6.58
C ALA A 51 -0.88 -8.03 -6.35
N VAL A 52 -0.12 -7.69 -7.40
CA VAL A 52 1.32 -7.42 -7.30
C VAL A 52 1.58 -6.20 -6.42
N GLY A 53 0.83 -5.11 -6.60
CA GLY A 53 0.96 -3.88 -5.82
C GLY A 53 0.68 -4.07 -4.33
N THR A 54 -0.24 -4.98 -3.96
CA THR A 54 -0.53 -5.31 -2.56
C THR A 54 0.65 -6.07 -1.93
N VAL A 55 1.22 -7.03 -2.65
CA VAL A 55 2.40 -7.78 -2.19
C VAL A 55 3.63 -6.87 -2.09
N VAL A 56 3.94 -6.13 -3.15
CA VAL A 56 5.08 -5.20 -3.17
C VAL A 56 4.88 -4.07 -2.16
N GLY A 57 3.69 -3.51 -2.07
CA GLY A 57 3.33 -2.47 -1.12
C GLY A 57 3.51 -2.91 0.33
N SER A 58 3.23 -4.18 0.66
CA SER A 58 3.48 -4.70 2.01
C SER A 58 4.95 -4.62 2.43
N VAL A 59 5.87 -4.80 1.47
CA VAL A 59 7.32 -4.69 1.69
C VAL A 59 7.78 -3.23 1.67
N PHE A 60 7.31 -2.45 0.69
CA PHE A 60 7.69 -1.04 0.52
C PHE A 60 7.11 -0.12 1.59
N SER A 61 5.97 -0.46 2.19
CA SER A 61 5.32 0.36 3.22
C SER A 61 6.24 0.60 4.41
N VAL A 62 7.00 -0.41 4.86
CA VAL A 62 7.90 -0.28 6.01
C VAL A 62 9.04 0.69 5.68
N VAL A 63 9.63 0.55 4.50
CA VAL A 63 10.74 1.41 4.05
C VAL A 63 10.27 2.85 3.89
N LEU A 64 9.12 3.08 3.25
CA LEU A 64 8.56 4.42 3.08
C LEU A 64 8.22 5.09 4.42
N PHE A 65 7.68 4.33 5.38
CA PHE A 65 7.35 4.89 6.70
C PHE A 65 8.60 5.34 7.46
N ILE A 66 9.66 4.52 7.43
CA ILE A 66 10.95 4.85 8.06
C ILE A 66 11.54 6.11 7.42
N VAL A 67 11.55 6.19 6.08
CA VAL A 67 12.08 7.33 5.34
C VAL A 67 11.31 8.61 5.66
N ILE A 68 9.98 8.56 5.68
CA ILE A 68 9.14 9.73 5.99
C ILE A 68 9.41 10.22 7.43
N ILE A 69 9.43 9.32 8.41
CA ILE A 69 9.70 9.69 9.80
C ILE A 69 11.10 10.29 9.95
N ALA A 70 12.11 9.66 9.34
CA ALA A 70 13.48 10.16 9.37
C ALA A 70 13.60 11.54 8.72
N ALA A 71 12.95 11.75 7.57
CA ALA A 71 12.92 13.04 6.89
C ALA A 71 12.26 14.13 7.75
N LEU A 72 11.10 13.85 8.35
CA LEU A 72 10.41 14.79 9.24
C LEU A 72 11.23 15.11 10.50
N GLY A 73 11.88 14.10 11.09
CA GLY A 73 12.77 14.30 12.24
C GLY A 73 13.97 15.18 11.90
N LEU A 74 14.61 14.94 10.75
CA LEU A 74 15.72 15.76 10.27
C LEU A 74 15.30 17.21 9.99
N LEU A 75 14.14 17.40 9.37
CA LEU A 75 13.59 18.74 9.14
C LEU A 75 13.32 19.46 10.46
N GLY A 76 12.73 18.80 11.45
CA GLY A 76 12.51 19.37 12.77
C GLY A 76 13.80 19.79 13.48
N LEU A 77 14.83 18.94 13.42
CA LEU A 77 16.17 19.25 13.94
C LEU A 77 16.79 20.45 13.24
N SER A 78 16.70 20.51 11.90
CA SER A 78 17.21 21.64 11.11
C SER A 78 16.52 22.95 11.47
N ILE A 79 15.22 22.93 11.78
CA ILE A 79 14.49 24.14 12.19
C ILE A 79 14.93 24.58 13.59
N ILE A 80 15.11 23.65 14.53
CA ILE A 80 15.59 23.97 15.89
C ILE A 80 16.96 24.65 15.85
N SER A 81 17.87 24.18 14.99
CA SER A 81 19.23 24.75 14.85
C SER A 81 19.29 26.11 14.16
N LEU A 82 18.16 26.61 13.64
CA LEU A 82 18.05 27.96 13.08
C LEU A 82 17.51 28.98 14.09
N ILE A 83 16.97 28.52 15.22
CA ILE A 83 16.36 29.36 16.26
C ILE A 83 17.37 29.76 17.33
N TRP A 84 18.40 28.93 17.54
CA TRP A 84 19.54 29.17 18.44
C TRP A 84 20.80 29.41 17.61
#